data_AF-A0A937VAZ6-F1
#
_entry.id   AF-A0A937VAZ6-F1
#
_cell.length_a   1.000
_cell.length_b   1.000
_cell.length_c   1.000
_cell.angle_alpha   90.00
_cell.angle_beta   90.00
_cell.angle_gamma   90.00
#
_symmetry.space_group_name_H-M   'P 1'
#
loop_
_entity.id
_entity.type
_entity.pdbx_description
1 polymer ?
#
loop_
_entity_poly.entity_id
_entity_poly.type
_entity_poly.pdbx_seq_one_letter_code
_entity_poly.pdbx_strand_id
1 'polypeptide(L)'
;MHAITLHGIRPDTRYRVRITAAERGGATAEAEHDLTSLIPSPRREKGRGGGRVPLELLRLGGRDLAGMPLTFGVPLAQGKLVYPPNCLLRCEGQELPAQARVHARWPDGSARWILADLPCPQALAASPRVAAELLLRPRDAGAATGDPAARGLHWRAAEGGIVVEGEFLRVSVAADGQRPCRIERRAGDGWREVFASNGNWLEAELGNGLRVANGKPKALALEEAGPERAVIRYELPLADERGTIHFRSTVRLHIHARMPFVRVVLRTVVVSPALGPAFGGKDLSHLTPDLEYLRSAVAGAEGEATSLLKVAALRLRLPWHGAAAEEPWRVVHEHDRGYTVESAGTRQHREGHWPGFTSLRGEQGPLALCVKHFWQTCPKGVSYDGEQLWLEPLPRLSGEPLPDYDELWHKLYFWYDQGSAGYRLKAGLALTTEFLVGFPQAEEDPARWQEWLERPVAARPDLAYLNETAALLPIAAKAGSAWPEYEAGIDAAPAVWQRQLDERHEYGFLNFGDTYSDSEWFWSNNEYDAAFCQYVEFLRGGDPRWMLLAGPTVRHLVDVDSCNDPRHPEHLGAQYVHMPGHVGGYLPPYFRSKVAGSGSVPSHSW
;
A
#
# COMPACT_ATOMS: atom_id res chain seq x y z
N MET A 1 -14.28 -34.26 14.43
CA MET A 1 -13.33 -34.17 13.32
C MET A 1 -12.53 -32.89 13.53
N HIS A 2 -11.23 -32.99 13.82
CA HIS A 2 -10.37 -31.82 14.01
C HIS A 2 -9.68 -31.49 12.67
N ALA A 3 -9.65 -30.22 12.28
CA ALA A 3 -8.96 -29.75 11.09
C ALA A 3 -7.73 -28.92 11.49
N ILE A 4 -6.62 -29.11 10.77
CA ILE A 4 -5.36 -28.38 10.99
C ILE A 4 -4.99 -27.71 9.67
N THR A 5 -4.84 -26.39 9.68
CA THR A 5 -4.42 -25.60 8.51
C THR A 5 -2.92 -25.32 8.59
N LEU A 6 -2.17 -25.69 7.55
CA LEU A 6 -0.73 -25.46 7.47
C LEU A 6 -0.45 -24.23 6.61
N HIS A 7 0.19 -23.22 7.20
CA HIS A 7 0.57 -21.98 6.52
C HIS A 7 2.04 -22.00 6.09
N GLY A 8 2.38 -21.26 5.04
CA GLY A 8 3.77 -21.08 4.60
C GLY A 8 4.40 -22.28 3.89
N ILE A 9 3.62 -23.30 3.52
CA ILE A 9 4.10 -24.42 2.72
C ILE A 9 4.41 -23.97 1.28
N ARG A 10 5.63 -24.22 0.83
CA ARG A 10 6.05 -24.10 -0.58
C ARG A 10 5.36 -25.18 -1.42
N PRO A 11 4.92 -24.87 -2.66
CA PRO A 11 4.38 -25.85 -3.59
C PRO A 11 5.43 -26.90 -3.98
N ASP A 12 4.96 -28.06 -4.44
CA ASP A 12 5.76 -29.19 -4.95
C ASP A 12 6.87 -29.66 -3.98
N THR A 13 6.64 -29.44 -2.68
CA THR A 13 7.58 -29.78 -1.62
C THR A 13 6.97 -30.88 -0.76
N ARG A 14 7.75 -31.91 -0.48
CA ARG A 14 7.36 -32.97 0.44
C ARG A 14 7.61 -32.50 1.87
N TYR A 15 6.56 -32.52 2.68
CA TYR A 15 6.61 -32.23 4.11
C TYR A 15 6.35 -33.52 4.87
N ARG A 16 7.08 -33.67 5.97
CA ARG A 16 6.71 -34.60 7.04
C ARG A 16 6.12 -33.79 8.16
N VAL A 17 4.85 -34.02 8.47
CA VAL A 17 4.15 -33.31 9.53
C VAL A 17 4.00 -34.24 10.71
N ARG A 18 4.49 -33.79 11.87
CA ARG A 18 4.24 -34.43 13.17
C ARG A 18 3.16 -33.65 13.88
N ILE A 19 2.08 -34.33 14.25
CA ILE A 19 0.95 -33.78 14.98
C ILE A 19 1.00 -34.36 16.38
N THR A 20 1.12 -33.51 17.39
CA THR A 20 1.05 -33.90 18.80
C THR A 20 -0.23 -33.34 19.40
N ALA A 21 -1.12 -34.22 19.87
CA ALA A 21 -2.32 -33.86 20.61
C ALA A 21 -2.07 -34.07 22.11
N ALA A 22 -2.45 -33.11 22.94
CA ALA A 22 -2.34 -33.20 24.39
C ALA A 22 -3.73 -33.14 25.03
N GLU A 23 -4.03 -34.10 25.91
CA GLU A 23 -5.24 -34.06 26.72
C GLU A 23 -5.07 -33.18 27.96
N ARG A 24 -6.17 -32.70 28.54
CA ARG A 24 -6.16 -31.89 29.78
C ARG A 24 -5.48 -32.58 30.97
N GLY A 25 -5.38 -33.91 30.96
CA GLY A 25 -4.68 -34.70 31.98
C GLY A 25 -3.16 -34.84 31.76
N GLY A 26 -2.60 -34.22 30.71
CA GLY A 26 -1.16 -34.25 30.42
C GLY A 26 -0.69 -35.44 29.57
N ALA A 27 -1.57 -36.37 29.22
CA ALA A 27 -1.27 -37.43 28.25
C ALA A 27 -1.17 -36.84 26.85
N THR A 28 -0.19 -37.29 26.05
CA THR A 28 -0.03 -36.89 24.65
C THR A 28 -0.12 -38.08 23.71
N ALA A 29 -0.62 -37.83 22.50
CA ALA A 29 -0.61 -38.76 21.39
C ALA A 29 0.05 -38.09 20.18
N GLU A 30 0.90 -38.83 19.47
CA GLU A 30 1.60 -38.33 18.28
C GLU A 30 1.18 -39.11 17.03
N ALA A 31 1.06 -38.40 15.92
CA ALA A 31 0.91 -38.98 14.60
C ALA A 31 1.86 -38.30 13.62
N GLU A 32 2.48 -39.09 12.74
CA GLU A 32 3.27 -38.57 11.62
C GLU A 32 2.53 -38.81 10.31
N HIS A 33 2.52 -37.80 9.45
CA HIS A 33 1.94 -37.88 8.13
C HIS A 33 2.87 -37.22 7.10
N ASP A 34 3.17 -37.95 6.03
CA ASP A 34 3.86 -37.39 4.89
C ASP A 34 2.83 -36.75 3.96
N LEU A 35 2.96 -35.46 3.69
CA LEU A 35 2.15 -34.77 2.70
C LEU A 35 3.03 -34.12 1.65
N THR A 36 2.61 -34.19 0.40
CA THR A 36 3.20 -33.40 -0.68
C THR A 36 2.24 -32.26 -0.94
N SER A 37 2.72 -31.02 -0.89
CA SER A 37 1.92 -29.86 -1.28
C SER A 37 1.73 -29.89 -2.80
N LEU A 38 0.78 -30.70 -3.25
CA LEU A 38 0.39 -30.76 -4.64
C LEU A 38 -0.33 -29.44 -4.95
N ILE A 39 0.25 -28.60 -5.82
CA ILE A 39 -0.62 -27.88 -6.74
C ILE A 39 -1.38 -29.00 -7.46
N PRO A 40 -2.72 -29.00 -7.53
CA PRO A 40 -3.43 -29.96 -8.37
C PRO A 40 -2.68 -29.99 -9.70
N SER A 41 -2.02 -31.12 -9.98
CA SER A 41 -1.30 -31.24 -11.25
C SER A 41 -2.37 -30.97 -12.28
N PRO A 42 -2.22 -29.91 -13.12
CA PRO A 42 -3.20 -29.64 -14.14
C PRO A 42 -3.40 -30.97 -14.85
N ARG A 43 -4.65 -31.43 -14.97
CA ARG A 43 -4.92 -32.52 -15.90
C ARG A 43 -4.18 -32.12 -17.17
N ARG A 44 -3.28 -32.98 -17.67
CA ARG A 44 -2.48 -32.76 -18.88
C ARG A 44 -3.40 -32.74 -20.10
N GLU A 45 -4.45 -31.94 -20.08
CA GLU A 45 -5.11 -31.48 -21.28
C GLU A 45 -4.26 -30.34 -21.80
N LYS A 46 -3.75 -30.53 -23.01
CA LYS A 46 -3.00 -29.54 -23.75
C LYS A 46 -3.90 -28.31 -23.94
N GLY A 47 -3.88 -27.37 -22.99
CA GLY A 47 -4.41 -26.03 -23.19
C GLY A 47 -3.62 -25.34 -24.29
N ARG A 48 -3.98 -25.59 -25.55
CA ARG A 48 -3.36 -25.05 -26.77
C ARG A 48 -3.84 -23.62 -27.09
N GLY A 49 -4.61 -22.98 -26.22
CA GLY A 49 -5.25 -21.70 -26.52
C GLY A 49 -4.32 -20.52 -26.27
N GLY A 50 -3.76 -19.95 -27.34
CA GLY A 50 -3.53 -18.51 -27.33
C GLY A 50 -4.85 -17.77 -27.12
N GLY A 51 -4.79 -16.50 -26.72
CA GLY A 51 -5.98 -15.71 -26.42
C GLY A 51 -5.81 -14.26 -26.83
N ARG A 52 -6.93 -13.58 -27.00
CA ARG A 52 -6.97 -12.14 -27.17
C ARG A 52 -7.85 -11.59 -26.07
N VAL A 53 -7.38 -10.55 -25.40
CA VAL A 53 -8.16 -9.82 -24.39
C VAL A 53 -8.34 -8.40 -24.92
N PRO A 54 -9.52 -8.08 -25.47
CA PRO A 54 -9.84 -6.71 -25.83
C PRO A 54 -9.94 -5.86 -24.55
N LEU A 55 -9.34 -4.68 -24.58
CA LEU A 55 -9.33 -3.76 -23.45
C LEU A 55 -9.23 -2.31 -23.93
N GLU A 56 -9.53 -1.40 -23.03
CA GLU A 56 -9.38 0.04 -23.21
C GLU A 56 -8.34 0.57 -22.22
N LEU A 57 -7.43 1.39 -22.70
CA LEU A 57 -6.47 2.14 -21.88
C LEU A 57 -6.97 3.57 -21.69
N LEU A 58 -6.94 4.03 -20.44
CA LEU A 58 -7.54 5.29 -20.00
C LEU A 58 -6.50 6.12 -19.24
N ARG A 59 -6.12 7.26 -19.81
CA ARG A 59 -5.30 8.29 -19.16
C ARG A 59 -6.24 9.19 -18.35
N LEU A 60 -6.08 9.14 -17.03
CA LEU A 60 -6.97 9.81 -16.06
C LEU A 60 -6.45 11.20 -15.66
N GLY A 61 -5.25 11.53 -16.12
CA GLY A 61 -4.51 12.72 -15.81
C GLY A 61 -4.33 13.66 -17.01
N GLY A 62 -3.84 14.87 -16.74
CA GLY A 62 -3.61 15.88 -17.77
C GLY A 62 -2.30 15.69 -18.54
N ARG A 63 -1.29 15.08 -17.91
CA ARG A 63 0.06 14.92 -18.46
C ARG A 63 0.20 13.68 -19.33
N ASP A 64 1.14 13.71 -20.25
CA ASP A 64 1.53 12.53 -21.03
C ASP A 64 2.27 11.51 -20.14
N LEU A 65 1.83 10.26 -20.19
CA LEU A 65 2.39 9.14 -19.43
C LEU A 65 3.04 8.08 -20.32
N ALA A 66 3.22 8.31 -21.62
CA ALA A 66 3.84 7.35 -22.53
C ALA A 66 5.23 6.89 -22.05
N GLY A 67 5.47 5.58 -22.03
CA GLY A 67 6.70 5.01 -21.49
C GLY A 67 6.74 4.84 -19.96
N MET A 68 5.86 5.50 -19.20
CA MET A 68 5.72 5.24 -17.75
C MET A 68 5.23 3.82 -17.50
N PRO A 69 5.50 3.20 -16.35
CA PRO A 69 5.07 1.83 -16.10
C PRO A 69 3.54 1.67 -16.11
N LEU A 70 3.06 0.66 -16.82
CA LEU A 70 1.66 0.24 -16.86
C LEU A 70 1.55 -1.17 -16.30
N THR A 71 0.75 -1.32 -15.25
CA THR A 71 0.41 -2.61 -14.64
C THR A 71 -1.10 -2.77 -14.62
N PHE A 72 -1.61 -3.89 -15.13
CA PHE A 72 -3.03 -4.21 -15.00
C PHE A 72 -3.30 -5.72 -14.96
N GLY A 73 -4.42 -6.08 -14.33
CA GLY A 73 -4.91 -7.45 -14.30
C GLY A 73 -5.85 -7.73 -15.46
N VAL A 74 -5.76 -8.92 -16.06
CA VAL A 74 -6.81 -9.40 -16.97
C VAL A 74 -7.36 -10.77 -16.53
N PRO A 75 -8.68 -10.97 -16.65
CA PRO A 75 -9.32 -12.22 -16.28
C PRO A 75 -9.17 -13.28 -17.38
N LEU A 76 -9.19 -14.55 -16.97
CA LEU A 76 -9.18 -15.70 -17.86
C LEU A 76 -10.23 -16.72 -17.41
N ALA A 77 -10.91 -17.31 -18.39
CA ALA A 77 -11.86 -18.39 -18.17
C ALA A 77 -11.17 -19.63 -17.58
N GLN A 78 -11.90 -20.37 -16.75
CA GLN A 78 -11.44 -21.64 -16.19
C GLN A 78 -11.01 -22.62 -17.31
N GLY A 79 -9.89 -23.30 -17.09
CA GLY A 79 -9.29 -24.25 -18.04
C GLY A 79 -8.54 -23.62 -19.23
N LYS A 80 -8.59 -22.29 -19.43
CA LYS A 80 -8.02 -21.63 -20.62
C LYS A 80 -6.50 -21.68 -20.67
N LEU A 81 -5.85 -21.37 -19.55
CA LEU A 81 -4.39 -21.23 -19.46
C LEU A 81 -3.90 -21.62 -18.07
N VAL A 82 -2.82 -22.38 -17.98
CA VAL A 82 -2.26 -22.84 -16.70
C VAL A 82 -1.01 -22.04 -16.30
N TYR A 83 -0.13 -21.78 -17.26
CA TYR A 83 1.15 -21.12 -17.03
C TYR A 83 1.12 -19.67 -17.51
N PRO A 84 2.00 -18.79 -16.98
CA PRO A 84 2.13 -17.44 -17.50
C PRO A 84 2.35 -17.44 -19.03
N PRO A 85 1.56 -16.69 -19.80
CA PRO A 85 1.72 -16.63 -21.25
C PRO A 85 2.82 -15.64 -21.63
N ASN A 86 3.31 -15.74 -22.86
CA ASN A 86 3.99 -14.60 -23.46
C ASN A 86 2.92 -13.58 -23.85
N CYS A 87 3.00 -12.37 -23.30
CA CYS A 87 2.04 -11.31 -23.58
C CYS A 87 2.60 -10.26 -24.54
N LEU A 88 1.73 -9.77 -25.43
CA LEU A 88 2.01 -8.64 -26.29
C LEU A 88 0.78 -7.72 -26.29
N LEU A 89 0.95 -6.46 -25.94
CA LEU A 89 -0.10 -5.46 -26.11
C LEU A 89 -0.04 -4.91 -27.53
N ARG A 90 -1.16 -4.96 -28.25
CA ARG A 90 -1.35 -4.28 -29.54
C ARG A 90 -2.22 -3.04 -29.34
N CYS A 91 -1.74 -1.89 -29.82
CA CYS A 91 -2.39 -0.60 -29.63
C CYS A 91 -2.02 0.32 -30.82
N GLU A 92 -3.00 0.73 -31.65
CA GLU A 92 -2.79 1.63 -32.81
C GLU A 92 -1.58 1.30 -33.70
N GLY A 93 -1.36 0.02 -34.02
CA GLY A 93 -0.22 -0.42 -34.84
C GLY A 93 1.11 -0.58 -34.08
N GLN A 94 1.17 -0.18 -32.81
CA GLN A 94 2.26 -0.49 -31.89
C GLN A 94 2.07 -1.89 -31.28
N GLU A 95 3.15 -2.67 -31.21
CA GLU A 95 3.19 -3.93 -30.47
C GLU A 95 4.24 -3.83 -29.35
N LEU A 96 3.80 -4.02 -28.10
CA LEU A 96 4.64 -3.89 -26.90
C LEU A 96 4.71 -5.23 -26.16
N PRO A 97 5.92 -5.79 -25.96
CA PRO A 97 6.10 -6.94 -25.08
C PRO A 97 5.59 -6.63 -23.67
N ALA A 98 4.87 -7.57 -23.08
CA ALA A 98 4.40 -7.46 -21.71
C ALA A 98 4.92 -8.64 -20.90
N GLN A 99 5.58 -8.33 -19.80
CA GLN A 99 5.83 -9.30 -18.74
C GLN A 99 4.48 -9.72 -18.16
N ALA A 100 4.29 -11.02 -17.93
CA ALA A 100 3.05 -11.52 -17.35
C ALA A 100 3.30 -12.57 -16.27
N ARG A 101 2.43 -12.58 -15.26
CA ARG A 101 2.40 -13.61 -14.22
C ARG A 101 0.98 -13.99 -13.85
N VAL A 102 0.79 -15.23 -13.41
CA VAL A 102 -0.48 -15.66 -12.82
C VAL A 102 -0.61 -15.01 -11.44
N HIS A 103 -1.70 -14.27 -11.22
CA HIS A 103 -1.99 -13.58 -9.96
C HIS A 103 -2.97 -14.38 -9.09
N ALA A 104 -3.95 -15.02 -9.71
CA ALA A 104 -4.91 -15.89 -9.03
C ALA A 104 -5.25 -17.10 -9.90
N ARG A 105 -5.65 -18.21 -9.27
CA ARG A 105 -5.99 -19.48 -9.94
C ARG A 105 -7.43 -19.89 -9.65
N TRP A 106 -8.00 -20.62 -10.59
CA TRP A 106 -9.21 -21.41 -10.42
C TRP A 106 -8.94 -22.69 -9.61
N PRO A 107 -9.97 -23.35 -9.07
CA PRO A 107 -9.81 -24.62 -8.34
C PRO A 107 -9.15 -25.74 -9.16
N ASP A 108 -9.25 -25.70 -10.50
CA ASP A 108 -8.60 -26.66 -11.41
C ASP A 108 -7.10 -26.37 -11.66
N GLY A 109 -6.56 -25.31 -11.04
CA GLY A 109 -5.18 -24.87 -11.19
C GLY A 109 -4.92 -23.93 -12.38
N SER A 110 -5.90 -23.72 -13.26
CA SER A 110 -5.79 -22.74 -14.35
C SER A 110 -5.75 -21.31 -13.82
N ALA A 111 -5.13 -20.40 -14.56
CA ALA A 111 -5.08 -18.98 -14.23
C ALA A 111 -6.48 -18.37 -14.31
N ARG A 112 -6.91 -17.73 -13.23
CA ARG A 112 -8.13 -16.90 -13.16
C ARG A 112 -7.84 -15.45 -13.47
N TRP A 113 -6.70 -14.96 -12.97
CA TRP A 113 -6.20 -13.61 -13.23
C TRP A 113 -4.72 -13.68 -13.59
N ILE A 114 -4.32 -12.96 -14.62
CA ILE A 114 -2.91 -12.65 -14.88
C ILE A 114 -2.67 -11.16 -14.66
N LEU A 115 -1.49 -10.82 -14.18
CA LEU A 115 -0.99 -9.46 -14.09
C LEU A 115 -0.03 -9.23 -15.27
N ALA A 116 -0.23 -8.14 -16.01
CA ALA A 116 0.62 -7.72 -17.11
C ALA A 116 1.36 -6.42 -16.74
N ASP A 117 2.65 -6.36 -17.08
CA ASP A 117 3.55 -5.25 -16.83
C ASP A 117 4.27 -4.87 -18.13
N LEU A 118 4.19 -3.60 -18.52
CA LEU A 118 4.78 -3.06 -19.74
C LEU A 118 4.87 -1.52 -19.64
N PRO A 119 5.59 -0.83 -20.53
CA PRO A 119 5.48 0.63 -20.64
C PRO A 119 4.12 1.06 -21.21
N CYS A 120 3.63 2.24 -20.80
CA CYS A 120 2.47 2.89 -21.40
C CYS A 120 2.68 3.11 -22.91
N PRO A 121 1.71 2.78 -23.78
CA PRO A 121 1.81 3.02 -25.22
C PRO A 121 1.93 4.50 -25.59
N GLN A 122 2.55 4.78 -26.74
CA GLN A 122 2.70 6.14 -27.26
C GLN A 122 1.36 6.76 -27.67
N ALA A 123 0.39 5.95 -28.09
CA ALA A 123 -0.96 6.40 -28.43
C ALA A 123 -1.64 7.19 -27.31
N LEU A 124 -1.30 6.94 -26.03
CA LEU A 124 -1.86 7.65 -24.89
C LEU A 124 -1.42 9.13 -24.80
N ALA A 125 -0.33 9.50 -25.48
CA ALA A 125 0.09 10.88 -25.62
C ALA A 125 -0.88 11.68 -26.50
N ALA A 126 -1.42 11.05 -27.54
CA ALA A 126 -2.34 11.67 -28.51
C ALA A 126 -3.80 11.62 -28.06
N SER A 127 -4.22 10.54 -27.40
CA SER A 127 -5.61 10.35 -26.94
C SER A 127 -5.66 9.88 -25.48
N PRO A 128 -6.54 10.44 -24.63
CA PRO A 128 -6.72 9.95 -23.27
C PRO A 128 -7.43 8.59 -23.18
N ARG A 129 -7.97 8.09 -24.30
CA ARG A 129 -8.67 6.81 -24.38
C ARG A 129 -8.24 6.08 -25.64
N VAL A 130 -7.71 4.87 -25.48
CA VAL A 130 -7.18 4.09 -26.60
C VAL A 130 -7.63 2.64 -26.50
N ALA A 131 -8.18 2.11 -27.59
CA ALA A 131 -8.50 0.70 -27.71
C ALA A 131 -7.22 -0.13 -27.89
N ALA A 132 -7.11 -1.25 -27.17
CA ALA A 132 -5.97 -2.14 -27.23
C ALA A 132 -6.39 -3.61 -27.11
N GLU A 133 -5.48 -4.50 -27.47
CA GLU A 133 -5.68 -5.95 -27.38
C GLU A 133 -4.45 -6.59 -26.73
N LEU A 134 -4.62 -7.31 -25.62
CA LEU A 134 -3.56 -8.12 -25.04
C LEU A 134 -3.59 -9.53 -25.66
N LEU A 135 -2.54 -9.84 -26.42
CA LEU A 135 -2.34 -11.14 -27.02
C LEU A 135 -1.64 -12.08 -26.03
N LEU A 136 -2.26 -13.22 -25.73
CA LEU A 136 -1.71 -14.29 -24.90
C LEU A 136 -1.19 -15.38 -25.84
N ARG A 137 0.11 -15.64 -25.84
CA ARG A 137 0.73 -16.69 -26.66
C ARG A 137 1.21 -17.84 -25.77
N PRO A 138 0.92 -19.11 -26.12
CA PRO A 138 1.52 -20.26 -25.44
C PRO A 138 3.04 -20.20 -25.50
N ARG A 139 3.71 -20.71 -24.48
CA ARG A 139 5.18 -20.64 -24.35
C ARG A 139 5.95 -21.54 -25.34
N ASP A 140 5.26 -22.41 -26.10
CA ASP A 140 5.89 -23.39 -26.99
C ASP A 140 5.68 -23.09 -28.49
N ALA A 141 6.64 -22.38 -29.08
CA ALA A 141 7.01 -22.50 -30.50
C ALA A 141 8.29 -21.68 -30.75
N GLY A 142 9.47 -22.29 -30.55
CA GLY A 142 10.71 -22.03 -31.30
C GLY A 142 11.16 -20.59 -31.59
N ALA A 143 10.63 -19.57 -30.91
CA ALA A 143 11.11 -18.21 -31.02
C ALA A 143 12.40 -18.18 -30.22
N ALA A 144 13.51 -18.18 -30.94
CA ALA A 144 14.77 -17.66 -30.43
C ALA A 144 14.43 -16.41 -29.62
N THR A 145 14.71 -16.47 -28.33
CA THR A 145 14.82 -15.31 -27.48
C THR A 145 15.95 -14.48 -28.09
N GLY A 146 15.64 -13.66 -29.09
CA GLY A 146 16.50 -12.53 -29.43
C GLY A 146 16.72 -11.81 -28.11
N ASP A 147 17.98 -11.79 -27.68
CA ASP A 147 18.39 -11.59 -26.29
C ASP A 147 17.53 -10.54 -25.54
N PRO A 148 16.49 -10.95 -24.78
CA PRO A 148 15.71 -10.03 -23.96
C PRO A 148 16.57 -9.50 -22.80
N ALA A 149 17.66 -10.21 -22.49
CA ALA A 149 18.61 -9.82 -21.47
C ALA A 149 19.48 -8.63 -21.93
N ALA A 150 19.40 -8.16 -23.17
CA ALA A 150 20.13 -6.96 -23.56
C ALA A 150 19.45 -5.64 -23.10
N ARG A 151 18.14 -5.65 -22.71
CA ARG A 151 17.36 -4.40 -22.42
C ARG A 151 16.25 -4.55 -21.37
N GLY A 152 16.45 -5.40 -20.35
CA GLY A 152 15.48 -5.63 -19.27
C GLY A 152 16.13 -5.60 -17.89
N LEU A 153 15.35 -5.86 -16.84
CA LEU A 153 15.88 -6.06 -15.50
C LEU A 153 16.69 -7.35 -15.42
N HIS A 154 17.82 -7.28 -14.72
CA HIS A 154 18.58 -8.44 -14.26
C HIS A 154 18.46 -8.54 -12.74
N TRP A 155 18.35 -9.75 -12.21
CA TRP A 155 18.24 -9.94 -10.77
C TRP A 155 19.03 -11.15 -10.30
N ARG A 156 19.49 -11.08 -9.06
CA ARG A 156 20.12 -12.17 -8.34
C ARG A 156 19.56 -12.23 -6.93
N ALA A 157 19.05 -13.40 -6.54
CA ALA A 157 18.67 -13.71 -5.16
C ALA A 157 19.57 -14.82 -4.64
N ALA A 158 20.31 -14.56 -3.57
CA ALA A 158 21.20 -15.51 -2.92
C ALA A 158 21.08 -15.36 -1.40
N GLU A 159 21.72 -16.25 -0.64
CA GLU A 159 21.70 -16.24 0.83
C GLU A 159 22.16 -14.90 1.42
N GLY A 160 23.14 -14.24 0.78
CA GLY A 160 23.65 -12.93 1.21
C GLY A 160 22.75 -11.73 0.89
N GLY A 161 21.70 -11.88 0.08
CA GLY A 161 20.79 -10.79 -0.26
C GLY A 161 20.23 -10.84 -1.70
N ILE A 162 19.52 -9.77 -2.05
CA ILE A 162 18.87 -9.59 -3.35
C ILE A 162 19.45 -8.36 -4.03
N VAL A 163 19.75 -8.49 -5.32
CA VAL A 163 20.18 -7.40 -6.20
C VAL A 163 19.29 -7.39 -7.43
N VAL A 164 18.84 -6.20 -7.84
CA VAL A 164 18.09 -5.94 -9.07
C VAL A 164 18.76 -4.80 -9.81
N GLU A 165 19.10 -5.02 -11.08
CA GLU A 165 19.75 -4.07 -11.98
C GLU A 165 18.81 -3.74 -13.13
N GLY A 166 18.51 -2.45 -13.33
CA GLY A 166 17.83 -1.92 -14.51
C GLY A 166 18.72 -1.01 -15.34
N GLU A 167 18.12 -0.24 -16.22
CA GLU A 167 18.85 0.67 -17.11
C GLU A 167 19.55 1.79 -16.34
N PHE A 168 18.84 2.40 -15.38
CA PHE A 168 19.33 3.58 -14.65
C PHE A 168 19.80 3.27 -13.24
N LEU A 169 19.21 2.27 -12.59
CA LEU A 169 19.39 1.99 -11.17
C LEU A 169 19.75 0.53 -10.90
N ARG A 170 20.64 0.33 -9.92
CA ARG A 170 20.85 -0.92 -9.22
C ARG A 170 20.37 -0.79 -7.78
N VAL A 171 19.47 -1.68 -7.38
CA VAL A 171 18.90 -1.73 -6.03
C VAL A 171 19.30 -3.03 -5.36
N SER A 172 19.81 -2.97 -4.14
CA SER A 172 20.17 -4.17 -3.39
C SER A 172 19.75 -4.10 -1.92
N VAL A 173 19.44 -5.28 -1.36
CA VAL A 173 19.13 -5.48 0.06
C VAL A 173 19.93 -6.69 0.55
N ALA A 174 20.79 -6.46 1.55
CA ALA A 174 21.56 -7.53 2.19
C ALA A 174 20.71 -8.23 3.25
N ALA A 175 20.84 -9.55 3.36
CA ALA A 175 20.05 -10.34 4.31
C ALA A 175 20.45 -10.09 5.79
N ASP A 176 21.72 -9.79 6.04
CA ASP A 176 22.30 -9.52 7.36
C ASP A 176 22.66 -8.04 7.60
N GLY A 177 22.37 -7.20 6.60
CA GLY A 177 22.79 -5.81 6.56
C GLY A 177 22.13 -4.93 7.62
N GLN A 178 22.86 -3.88 8.03
CA GLN A 178 22.32 -2.81 8.88
C GLN A 178 21.58 -1.73 8.08
N ARG A 179 21.51 -1.85 6.75
CA ARG A 179 20.86 -0.88 5.85
C ARG A 179 19.59 -1.50 5.26
N PRO A 180 18.44 -0.80 5.28
CA PRO A 180 17.22 -1.27 4.63
C PRO A 180 17.35 -1.51 3.12
N CYS A 181 18.02 -0.64 2.37
CA CYS A 181 18.46 -0.95 1.00
C CYS A 181 19.68 -0.10 0.58
N ARG A 182 20.19 -0.36 -0.61
CA ARG A 182 21.24 0.40 -1.28
C ARG A 182 20.76 0.71 -2.69
N ILE A 183 20.86 1.97 -3.10
CA ILE A 183 20.53 2.39 -4.47
C ILE A 183 21.78 3.00 -5.11
N GLU A 184 22.10 2.51 -6.30
CA GLU A 184 23.22 2.95 -7.11
C GLU A 184 22.71 3.40 -8.47
N ARG A 185 23.25 4.51 -8.97
CA ARG A 185 22.95 5.04 -10.30
C ARG A 185 24.00 4.57 -11.30
N ARG A 186 23.59 4.35 -12.55
CA ARG A 186 24.50 4.08 -13.65
C ARG A 186 25.50 5.24 -13.84
N ALA A 187 26.79 4.92 -13.94
CA ALA A 187 27.87 5.88 -14.18
C ALA A 187 28.91 5.28 -15.13
N GLY A 188 28.81 5.59 -16.42
CA GLY A 188 29.59 4.91 -17.47
C GLY A 188 29.25 3.41 -17.52
N ASP A 189 30.28 2.57 -17.48
CA ASP A 189 30.14 1.11 -17.43
C ASP A 189 29.88 0.56 -16.02
N GLY A 190 29.93 1.42 -15.00
CA GLY A 190 29.81 1.04 -13.60
C GLY A 190 28.56 1.57 -12.90
N TRP A 191 28.57 1.39 -11.58
CA TRP A 191 27.53 1.81 -10.66
C TRP A 191 28.14 2.75 -9.62
N ARG A 192 27.47 3.87 -9.36
CA ARG A 192 27.83 4.82 -8.29
C ARG A 192 26.75 4.80 -7.22
N GLU A 193 27.16 4.61 -5.97
CA GLU A 193 26.27 4.73 -4.81
C GLU A 193 25.71 6.14 -4.67
N VAL A 194 24.39 6.24 -4.55
CA VAL A 194 23.67 7.52 -4.38
C VAL A 194 22.74 7.50 -3.18
N PHE A 195 22.37 6.32 -2.69
CA PHE A 195 21.51 6.15 -1.53
C PHE A 195 22.13 5.12 -0.59
N ALA A 196 22.70 5.60 0.50
CA ALA A 196 23.37 4.76 1.46
C ALA A 196 23.53 5.43 2.82
N SER A 197 23.15 4.74 3.87
CA SER A 197 23.72 5.02 5.18
C SER A 197 23.59 3.77 6.01
N ASN A 198 24.60 3.53 6.85
CA ASN A 198 24.41 2.65 7.98
C ASN A 198 23.37 3.25 8.94
N GLY A 199 22.71 2.38 9.70
CA GLY A 199 21.79 2.78 10.75
C GLY A 199 20.33 2.80 10.32
N ASN A 200 19.51 3.40 11.18
CA ASN A 200 18.07 3.34 11.07
C ASN A 200 17.59 4.30 9.97
N TRP A 201 16.61 3.86 9.20
CA TRP A 201 15.90 4.71 8.23
C TRP A 201 14.53 5.10 8.77
N LEU A 202 13.85 4.21 9.50
CA LEU A 202 12.54 4.48 10.04
C LEU A 202 12.65 4.63 11.56
N GLU A 203 12.20 5.77 12.05
CA GLU A 203 12.30 6.18 13.44
C GLU A 203 10.95 6.74 13.91
N ALA A 204 10.60 6.45 15.16
CA ALA A 204 9.43 7.01 15.80
C ALA A 204 9.79 7.50 17.22
N GLU A 205 9.03 8.45 17.70
CA GLU A 205 9.05 8.89 19.08
C GLU A 205 7.64 8.66 19.66
N LEU A 206 7.56 7.99 20.81
CA LEU A 206 6.31 7.81 21.53
C LEU A 206 5.94 9.08 22.30
N GLY A 207 4.69 9.20 22.74
CA GLY A 207 4.21 10.40 23.45
C GLY A 207 4.90 10.68 24.79
N ASN A 208 5.63 9.71 25.35
CA ASN A 208 6.46 9.87 26.54
C ASN A 208 7.94 10.17 26.22
N GLY A 209 8.29 10.41 24.95
CA GLY A 209 9.66 10.67 24.50
C GLY A 209 10.50 9.42 24.21
N LEU A 210 9.96 8.21 24.41
CA LEU A 210 10.69 6.98 24.08
C LEU A 210 10.96 6.91 22.59
N ARG A 211 12.23 6.67 22.23
CA ARG A 211 12.65 6.51 20.84
C ARG A 211 12.53 5.05 20.41
N VAL A 212 12.01 4.87 19.20
CA VAL A 212 11.81 3.59 18.55
C VAL A 212 12.45 3.67 17.18
N ALA A 213 13.20 2.64 16.78
CA ALA A 213 13.83 2.64 15.47
C ALA A 213 13.82 1.25 14.84
N ASN A 214 13.98 1.20 13.51
CA ASN A 214 13.95 -0.07 12.81
C ASN A 214 15.17 -0.95 13.14
N GLY A 215 14.93 -2.24 13.30
CA GLY A 215 15.97 -3.26 13.29
C GLY A 215 16.40 -3.62 11.87
N LYS A 216 17.12 -4.74 11.75
CA LYS A 216 17.57 -5.31 10.47
C LYS A 216 16.39 -5.80 9.62
N PRO A 217 16.51 -5.80 8.27
CA PRO A 217 15.55 -6.45 7.38
C PRO A 217 15.29 -7.90 7.78
N LYS A 218 14.01 -8.29 7.80
CA LYS A 218 13.54 -9.66 8.02
C LYS A 218 12.67 -10.11 6.86
N ALA A 219 12.50 -11.41 6.69
CA ALA A 219 11.63 -12.00 5.67
C ALA A 219 11.88 -11.42 4.26
N LEU A 220 13.17 -11.22 3.92
CA LEU A 220 13.61 -10.70 2.63
C LEU A 220 13.22 -11.67 1.52
N ALA A 221 12.50 -11.17 0.52
CA ALA A 221 12.02 -11.95 -0.60
C ALA A 221 12.02 -11.13 -1.90
N LEU A 222 12.30 -11.80 -3.01
CA LEU A 222 12.02 -11.28 -4.34
C LEU A 222 10.58 -11.71 -4.66
N GLU A 223 9.60 -10.85 -4.33
CA GLU A 223 8.17 -11.13 -4.52
C GLU A 223 7.80 -11.24 -6.00
N GLU A 224 8.48 -10.47 -6.83
CA GLU A 224 8.31 -10.48 -8.28
C GLU A 224 9.65 -10.32 -8.98
N ALA A 225 9.84 -11.10 -10.05
CA ALA A 225 11.05 -11.05 -10.86
C ALA A 225 10.68 -11.22 -12.34
N GLY A 226 10.99 -10.21 -13.15
CA GLY A 226 10.79 -10.26 -14.59
C GLY A 226 11.47 -9.08 -15.28
N PRO A 227 11.55 -9.11 -16.63
CA PRO A 227 12.34 -8.16 -17.41
C PRO A 227 11.82 -6.72 -17.38
N GLU A 228 10.56 -6.48 -17.03
CA GLU A 228 9.93 -5.15 -16.97
C GLU A 228 9.84 -4.60 -15.55
N ARG A 229 9.51 -5.47 -14.58
CA ARG A 229 9.35 -5.11 -13.18
C ARG A 229 9.85 -6.22 -12.26
N ALA A 230 10.54 -5.82 -11.20
CA ALA A 230 10.87 -6.67 -10.07
C ALA A 230 10.47 -5.99 -8.75
N VAL A 231 10.12 -6.79 -7.75
CA VAL A 231 9.70 -6.30 -6.43
C VAL A 231 10.48 -7.00 -5.33
N ILE A 232 11.25 -6.21 -4.57
CA ILE A 232 11.92 -6.68 -3.35
C ILE A 232 11.03 -6.36 -2.16
N ARG A 233 10.71 -7.36 -1.34
CA ARG A 233 9.93 -7.20 -0.09
C ARG A 233 10.78 -7.57 1.10
N TYR A 234 10.67 -6.81 2.18
CA TYR A 234 11.18 -7.19 3.50
C TYR A 234 10.37 -6.52 4.61
N GLU A 235 10.58 -6.96 5.83
CA GLU A 235 9.99 -6.39 7.04
C GLU A 235 11.05 -5.69 7.89
N LEU A 236 10.64 -4.59 8.53
CA LEU A 236 11.40 -3.82 9.50
C LEU A 236 10.62 -3.80 10.82
N PRO A 237 11.05 -4.54 11.86
CA PRO A 237 10.51 -4.36 13.20
C PRO A 237 11.05 -3.06 13.80
N LEU A 238 10.20 -2.25 14.41
CA LEU A 238 10.57 -1.00 15.06
C LEU A 238 10.52 -1.20 16.56
N ALA A 239 11.69 -1.20 17.20
CA ALA A 239 11.83 -1.51 18.62
C ALA A 239 12.43 -0.35 19.42
N ASP A 240 12.06 -0.29 20.71
CA ASP A 240 12.71 0.58 21.69
C ASP A 240 14.09 0.03 22.11
N GLU A 241 14.80 0.77 22.97
CA GLU A 241 16.12 0.37 23.50
C GLU A 241 16.11 -0.95 24.30
N ARG A 242 14.94 -1.39 24.76
CA ARG A 242 14.73 -2.64 25.51
C ARG A 242 14.40 -3.81 24.58
N GLY A 243 14.23 -3.56 23.28
CA GLY A 243 13.88 -4.55 22.27
C GLY A 243 12.37 -4.77 22.10
N THR A 244 11.51 -3.97 22.75
CA THR A 244 10.05 -4.06 22.61
C THR A 244 9.64 -3.50 21.25
N ILE A 245 8.99 -4.32 20.43
CA ILE A 245 8.53 -3.92 19.09
C ILE A 245 7.20 -3.16 19.21
N HIS A 246 7.18 -1.90 18.76
CA HIS A 246 5.98 -1.06 18.75
C HIS A 246 5.31 -0.97 17.38
N PHE A 247 6.10 -1.05 16.31
CA PHE A 247 5.59 -1.06 14.94
C PHE A 247 6.24 -2.17 14.11
N ARG A 248 5.54 -2.63 13.08
CA ARG A 248 6.10 -3.50 12.04
C ARG A 248 5.85 -2.91 10.69
N SER A 249 6.91 -2.61 9.95
CA SER A 249 6.80 -2.05 8.62
C SER A 249 7.13 -3.08 7.56
N THR A 250 6.22 -3.32 6.63
CA THR A 250 6.52 -4.03 5.38
C THR A 250 6.96 -3.01 4.34
N VAL A 251 8.14 -3.22 3.76
CA VAL A 251 8.69 -2.40 2.67
C VAL A 251 8.62 -3.20 1.38
N ARG A 252 8.08 -2.59 0.32
CA ARG A 252 8.20 -3.09 -1.06
C ARG A 252 8.91 -2.07 -1.92
N LEU A 253 10.00 -2.49 -2.55
CA LEU A 253 10.75 -1.73 -3.53
C LEU A 253 10.36 -2.24 -4.92
N HIS A 254 9.62 -1.44 -5.67
CA HIS A 254 9.24 -1.71 -7.05
C HIS A 254 10.27 -1.06 -7.98
N ILE A 255 11.03 -1.89 -8.68
CA ILE A 255 12.02 -1.49 -9.66
C ILE A 255 11.47 -1.76 -11.06
N HIS A 256 11.57 -0.78 -11.94
CA HIS A 256 11.13 -0.87 -13.33
C HIS A 256 12.34 -0.73 -14.26
N ALA A 257 12.36 -1.51 -15.35
CA ALA A 257 13.52 -1.64 -16.23
C ALA A 257 14.11 -0.30 -16.70
N ARG A 258 13.24 0.66 -17.04
CA ARG A 258 13.59 1.92 -17.72
C ARG A 258 13.29 3.16 -16.88
N MET A 259 13.10 2.99 -15.57
CA MET A 259 12.77 4.11 -14.69
C MET A 259 13.98 4.46 -13.83
N PRO A 260 14.33 5.76 -13.71
CA PRO A 260 15.37 6.23 -12.80
C PRO A 260 14.80 6.55 -11.41
N PHE A 261 13.69 5.93 -11.03
CA PHE A 261 13.12 5.97 -9.69
C PHE A 261 12.82 4.56 -9.17
N VAL A 262 12.74 4.45 -7.85
CA VAL A 262 12.19 3.29 -7.15
C VAL A 262 10.85 3.70 -6.55
N ARG A 263 9.79 2.95 -6.83
CA ARG A 263 8.50 3.11 -6.12
C ARG A 263 8.55 2.31 -4.83
N VAL A 264 8.34 2.98 -3.71
CA VAL A 264 8.38 2.39 -2.38
C VAL A 264 6.98 2.39 -1.78
N VAL A 265 6.52 1.21 -1.37
CA VAL A 265 5.31 1.05 -0.55
C VAL A 265 5.76 0.69 0.86
N LEU A 266 5.61 1.63 1.79
CA LEU A 266 5.91 1.46 3.22
C LEU A 266 4.59 1.29 3.98
N ARG A 267 4.30 0.07 4.43
CA ARG A 267 3.11 -0.20 5.26
C ARG A 267 3.51 -0.48 6.70
N THR A 268 3.15 0.41 7.61
CA THR A 268 3.49 0.34 9.03
C THR A 268 2.28 -0.05 9.86
N VAL A 269 2.33 -1.22 10.52
CA VAL A 269 1.30 -1.71 11.44
C VAL A 269 1.70 -1.34 12.87
N VAL A 270 0.76 -0.77 13.61
CA VAL A 270 0.88 -0.54 15.05
C VAL A 270 0.68 -1.86 15.77
N VAL A 271 1.73 -2.33 16.45
CA VAL A 271 1.70 -3.57 17.24
C VAL A 271 1.91 -3.28 18.72
N SER A 272 1.56 -2.09 19.18
CA SER A 272 1.65 -1.71 20.59
C SER A 272 0.48 -0.81 20.94
N PRO A 273 0.03 -0.84 22.21
CA PRO A 273 0.56 -1.65 23.31
C PRO A 273 0.06 -3.12 23.26
N ALA A 274 0.96 -4.08 23.54
CA ALA A 274 0.60 -5.49 23.74
C ALA A 274 0.13 -5.66 25.17
N LEU A 275 -1.12 -5.33 25.42
CA LEU A 275 -1.68 -5.43 26.74
C LEU A 275 -2.48 -6.71 26.77
N GLY A 276 -1.85 -7.79 27.24
CA GLY A 276 -2.52 -9.07 27.44
C GLY A 276 -3.72 -8.94 28.39
N PRO A 277 -4.48 -10.02 28.67
CA PRO A 277 -5.66 -10.01 29.54
C PRO A 277 -5.46 -9.33 30.91
N ALA A 278 -4.20 -9.28 31.38
CA ALA A 278 -3.67 -8.49 32.48
C ALA A 278 -4.15 -7.02 32.52
N PHE A 279 -4.42 -6.40 31.36
CA PHE A 279 -4.88 -5.00 31.26
C PHE A 279 -6.39 -4.84 31.05
N GLY A 280 -7.14 -5.94 31.02
CA GLY A 280 -8.61 -5.90 31.02
C GLY A 280 -9.22 -5.59 32.40
N GLY A 281 -8.39 -5.54 33.45
CA GLY A 281 -8.77 -5.17 34.81
C GLY A 281 -8.54 -3.68 35.10
N LYS A 282 -9.30 -3.13 36.04
CA LYS A 282 -9.08 -1.78 36.60
C LYS A 282 -7.73 -1.63 37.32
N ASP A 283 -7.03 -2.74 37.59
CA ASP A 283 -5.81 -2.76 38.36
C ASP A 283 -4.60 -3.16 37.50
N LEU A 284 -3.76 -2.18 37.20
CA LEU A 284 -2.50 -2.36 36.49
C LEU A 284 -1.29 -2.50 37.45
N SER A 285 -1.51 -2.52 38.78
CA SER A 285 -0.45 -2.50 39.82
C SER A 285 0.52 -3.68 39.75
N HIS A 286 0.14 -4.75 39.03
CA HIS A 286 0.95 -5.94 38.74
C HIS A 286 1.97 -5.76 37.61
N LEU A 287 1.98 -4.61 36.91
CA LEU A 287 3.08 -4.29 36.01
C LEU A 287 4.35 -4.16 36.83
N THR A 288 5.33 -5.01 36.54
CA THR A 288 6.66 -4.89 37.10
C THR A 288 7.20 -3.47 36.84
N PRO A 289 8.05 -2.91 37.73
CA PRO A 289 8.67 -1.60 37.52
C PRO A 289 9.27 -1.43 36.11
N ASP A 290 9.73 -2.53 35.51
CA ASP A 290 10.29 -2.60 34.16
C ASP A 290 9.29 -2.27 33.02
N LEU A 291 7.98 -2.31 33.25
CA LEU A 291 6.92 -2.00 32.27
C LEU A 291 6.13 -0.73 32.60
N GLU A 292 6.45 -0.05 33.71
CA GLU A 292 5.76 1.18 34.15
C GLU A 292 5.85 2.29 33.10
N TYR A 293 6.96 2.34 32.33
CA TYR A 293 7.17 3.29 31.24
C TYR A 293 6.14 3.18 30.10
N LEU A 294 5.51 2.01 29.91
CA LEU A 294 4.46 1.83 28.91
C LEU A 294 3.14 2.47 29.32
N ARG A 295 2.88 2.64 30.63
CA ARG A 295 1.66 3.31 31.10
C ARG A 295 1.58 4.75 30.63
N SER A 296 2.70 5.47 30.62
CA SER A 296 2.74 6.86 30.14
C SER A 296 2.70 6.98 28.61
N ALA A 297 3.05 5.90 27.90
CA ALA A 297 2.98 5.82 26.44
C ALA A 297 1.58 5.46 25.91
N VAL A 298 0.58 5.28 26.78
CA VAL A 298 -0.75 4.80 26.42
C VAL A 298 -1.84 5.78 26.88
N ALA A 299 -2.92 5.89 26.10
CA ALA A 299 -4.16 6.57 26.49
C ALA A 299 -5.31 5.55 26.67
N GLY A 300 -6.16 5.76 27.68
CA GLY A 300 -7.36 4.97 27.97
C GLY A 300 -7.83 5.14 29.43
N ALA A 301 -9.13 4.98 29.70
CA ALA A 301 -9.67 4.99 31.07
C ALA A 301 -9.52 3.61 31.74
N GLU A 302 -9.45 3.57 33.08
CA GLU A 302 -9.45 2.31 33.85
C GLU A 302 -10.58 1.36 33.41
N GLY A 303 -10.22 0.13 33.02
CA GLY A 303 -11.18 -0.91 32.62
C GLY A 303 -11.61 -0.87 31.14
N GLU A 304 -10.96 -0.07 30.29
CA GLU A 304 -11.16 -0.15 28.84
C GLU A 304 -10.19 -1.16 28.18
N ALA A 305 -10.74 -2.16 27.49
CA ALA A 305 -10.00 -3.12 26.66
C ALA A 305 -9.38 -2.50 25.38
N THR A 306 -9.16 -1.17 25.34
CA THR A 306 -8.93 -0.36 24.12
C THR A 306 -7.79 0.64 24.27
N SER A 307 -6.65 0.20 24.82
CA SER A 307 -5.48 1.06 24.96
C SER A 307 -4.94 1.59 23.62
N LEU A 308 -4.71 2.89 23.56
CA LEU A 308 -4.15 3.59 22.39
C LEU A 308 -2.68 3.94 22.63
N LEU A 309 -1.81 3.64 21.68
CA LEU A 309 -0.42 4.09 21.70
C LEU A 309 -0.35 5.59 21.44
N LYS A 310 0.28 6.34 22.36
CA LYS A 310 0.65 7.73 22.13
C LYS A 310 1.92 7.79 21.31
N VAL A 311 1.89 8.54 20.22
CA VAL A 311 3.02 8.75 19.29
C VAL A 311 3.23 10.24 19.11
N ALA A 312 4.47 10.71 19.13
CA ALA A 312 4.82 12.10 18.86
C ALA A 312 5.24 12.32 17.40
N ALA A 313 5.93 11.35 16.78
CA ALA A 313 6.29 11.38 15.37
C ALA A 313 6.66 10.00 14.83
N LEU A 314 6.55 9.82 13.51
CA LEU A 314 7.11 8.72 12.71
C LEU A 314 7.74 9.32 11.46
N ARG A 315 9.04 9.06 11.24
CA ARG A 315 9.84 9.67 10.18
C ARG A 315 10.72 8.64 9.48
N LEU A 316 10.83 8.80 8.17
CA LEU A 316 11.68 8.02 7.28
C LEU A 316 12.80 8.90 6.75
N ARG A 317 14.03 8.56 7.11
CA ARG A 317 15.26 9.12 6.59
C ARG A 317 15.52 8.62 5.17
N LEU A 318 15.81 9.53 4.26
CA LEU A 318 16.21 9.24 2.89
C LEU A 318 17.70 9.60 2.71
N PRO A 319 18.63 8.68 3.01
CA PRO A 319 20.07 8.94 3.02
C PRO A 319 20.68 9.06 1.62
N TRP A 320 20.35 10.16 0.94
CA TRP A 320 20.93 10.54 -0.33
C TRP A 320 22.32 11.17 -0.13
N HIS A 321 23.32 10.66 -0.85
CA HIS A 321 24.70 11.15 -0.82
C HIS A 321 24.88 12.30 -1.79
N GLY A 322 24.32 13.45 -1.50
CA GLY A 322 24.51 14.56 -2.43
C GLY A 322 24.32 15.94 -1.88
N ALA A 323 24.26 16.14 -0.55
CA ALA A 323 24.17 17.42 0.15
C ALA A 323 23.93 18.63 -0.79
N ALA A 324 22.67 19.02 -0.94
CA ALA A 324 22.33 20.20 -1.69
C ALA A 324 22.86 21.45 -0.97
N ALA A 325 23.40 22.40 -1.73
CA ALA A 325 23.74 23.74 -1.24
C ALA A 325 22.47 24.60 -1.06
N GLU A 326 21.43 24.00 -0.48
CA GLU A 326 20.15 24.60 -0.14
C GLU A 326 20.07 24.73 1.38
N GLU A 327 19.42 25.78 1.88
CA GLU A 327 19.20 25.92 3.32
C GLU A 327 18.22 24.85 3.83
N PRO A 328 18.32 24.42 5.11
CA PRO A 328 17.35 23.51 5.68
C PRO A 328 15.93 24.06 5.59
N TRP A 329 15.01 23.20 5.19
CA TRP A 329 13.60 23.55 5.03
C TRP A 329 12.67 22.40 5.44
N ARG A 330 11.43 22.72 5.76
CA ARG A 330 10.38 21.75 6.07
C ARG A 330 9.03 22.22 5.52
N VAL A 331 8.30 21.30 4.93
CA VAL A 331 6.91 21.49 4.51
C VAL A 331 6.05 20.50 5.28
N VAL A 332 4.98 20.98 5.93
CA VAL A 332 4.09 20.14 6.72
C VAL A 332 2.63 20.52 6.53
N HIS A 333 1.80 19.53 6.21
CA HIS A 333 0.35 19.60 6.36
C HIS A 333 -0.01 18.99 7.72
N GLU A 334 -0.55 19.78 8.65
CA GLU A 334 -1.18 19.26 9.88
C GLU A 334 -2.68 19.00 9.68
N HIS A 335 -3.27 19.60 8.65
CA HIS A 335 -4.63 19.42 8.18
C HIS A 335 -4.67 19.59 6.65
N ASP A 336 -5.83 19.39 6.03
CA ASP A 336 -6.00 19.45 4.57
C ASP A 336 -5.99 20.90 4.04
N ARG A 337 -6.60 21.85 4.77
CA ARG A 337 -6.84 23.23 4.29
C ARG A 337 -5.60 24.09 4.00
N GLY A 338 -4.42 23.70 4.48
CA GLY A 338 -3.21 24.52 4.36
C GLY A 338 -1.96 23.78 4.84
N TYR A 339 -0.80 24.37 4.55
CA TYR A 339 0.50 23.84 4.95
C TYR A 339 1.41 24.93 5.47
N THR A 340 2.38 24.52 6.27
CA THR A 340 3.42 25.40 6.78
C THR A 340 4.74 25.09 6.09
N VAL A 341 5.42 26.15 5.65
CA VAL A 341 6.81 26.11 5.15
C VAL A 341 7.71 26.75 6.19
N GLU A 342 8.72 26.01 6.64
CA GLU A 342 9.77 26.45 7.53
C GLU A 342 11.08 26.48 6.75
N SER A 343 11.77 27.61 6.71
CA SER A 343 13.07 27.77 6.03
C SER A 343 13.78 29.01 6.55
N ALA A 344 15.11 28.98 6.67
CA ALA A 344 15.89 30.16 7.07
C ALA A 344 15.46 30.82 8.39
N GLY A 345 14.93 30.03 9.34
CA GLY A 345 14.35 30.55 10.59
C GLY A 345 12.99 31.27 10.43
N THR A 346 12.41 31.28 9.23
CA THR A 346 11.06 31.78 8.96
C THR A 346 10.06 30.64 8.94
N ARG A 347 8.85 30.88 9.46
CA ARG A 347 7.70 29.97 9.43
C ARG A 347 6.55 30.68 8.73
N GLN A 348 6.08 30.14 7.62
CA GLN A 348 4.99 30.72 6.82
C GLN A 348 3.88 29.70 6.64
N HIS A 349 2.66 30.06 7.04
CA HIS A 349 1.47 29.29 6.70
C HIS A 349 0.96 29.70 5.30
N ARG A 350 0.51 28.72 4.52
CA ARG A 350 -0.05 28.90 3.17
C ARG A 350 -1.34 28.10 3.06
N GLU A 351 -2.39 28.76 2.60
CA GLU A 351 -3.65 28.09 2.23
C GLU A 351 -3.46 27.22 0.98
N GLY A 352 -4.31 26.20 0.85
CA GLY A 352 -4.27 25.25 -0.26
C GLY A 352 -3.30 24.09 -0.04
N HIS A 353 -2.94 23.41 -1.13
CA HIS A 353 -2.30 22.10 -1.06
C HIS A 353 -0.91 22.11 -1.67
N TRP A 354 0.07 21.60 -0.92
CA TRP A 354 1.42 21.37 -1.47
C TRP A 354 1.36 20.22 -2.51
N PRO A 355 2.08 20.32 -3.65
CA PRO A 355 1.89 19.43 -4.80
C PRO A 355 2.31 17.97 -4.58
N GLY A 356 2.89 17.63 -3.43
CA GLY A 356 3.26 16.25 -3.07
C GLY A 356 4.62 15.79 -3.60
N PHE A 357 5.38 16.66 -4.28
CA PHE A 357 6.71 16.33 -4.78
C PHE A 357 7.71 17.47 -4.60
N THR A 358 9.00 17.11 -4.51
CA THR A 358 10.13 18.04 -4.44
C THR A 358 11.32 17.48 -5.21
N SER A 359 12.27 18.36 -5.54
CA SER A 359 13.57 17.97 -6.09
C SER A 359 14.68 18.75 -5.40
N LEU A 360 15.77 18.06 -5.08
CA LEU A 360 17.01 18.65 -4.62
C LEU A 360 18.08 18.46 -5.69
N ARG A 361 19.02 19.41 -5.76
CA ARG A 361 20.24 19.27 -6.56
C ARG A 361 21.44 19.43 -5.66
N GLY A 362 22.33 18.45 -5.69
CA GLY A 362 23.64 18.66 -5.09
C GLY A 362 24.73 17.90 -5.79
N GLU A 363 25.90 17.82 -5.17
CA GLU A 363 27.16 17.58 -5.87
C GLU A 363 27.20 16.25 -6.64
N GLN A 364 26.49 15.23 -6.15
CA GLN A 364 26.46 13.90 -6.75
C GLN A 364 25.28 13.67 -7.72
N GLY A 365 24.44 14.69 -7.93
CA GLY A 365 23.34 14.65 -8.89
C GLY A 365 22.00 15.11 -8.32
N PRO A 366 20.92 15.05 -9.12
CA PRO A 366 19.58 15.40 -8.65
C PRO A 366 18.94 14.26 -7.84
N LEU A 367 18.10 14.63 -6.88
CA LEU A 367 17.18 13.76 -6.16
C LEU A 367 15.77 14.29 -6.37
N ALA A 368 14.80 13.42 -6.60
CA ALA A 368 13.38 13.76 -6.57
C ALA A 368 12.62 12.82 -5.64
N LEU A 369 11.68 13.39 -4.89
CA LEU A 369 10.73 12.69 -4.03
C LEU A 369 9.32 13.03 -4.51
N CYS A 370 8.50 12.01 -4.74
CA CYS A 370 7.07 12.15 -5.06
C CYS A 370 6.28 11.32 -4.06
N VAL A 371 5.30 11.89 -3.37
CA VAL A 371 4.54 11.20 -2.31
C VAL A 371 3.08 11.14 -2.71
N LYS A 372 2.52 9.94 -2.72
CA LYS A 372 1.12 9.70 -3.08
C LYS A 372 0.20 10.22 -1.99
N HIS A 373 -0.83 10.95 -2.39
CA HIS A 373 -1.89 11.47 -1.54
C HIS A 373 -1.34 12.30 -0.36
N PHE A 374 -0.34 13.14 -0.62
CA PHE A 374 0.45 13.83 0.42
C PHE A 374 -0.43 14.65 1.38
N TRP A 375 -1.20 15.59 0.85
CA TRP A 375 -2.07 16.45 1.66
C TRP A 375 -3.36 15.73 2.06
N GLN A 376 -3.87 14.84 1.20
CA GLN A 376 -5.10 14.07 1.46
C GLN A 376 -4.94 13.13 2.66
N THR A 377 -3.72 12.68 2.96
CA THR A 377 -3.41 11.81 4.10
C THR A 377 -2.73 12.57 5.24
N CYS A 378 -3.05 13.86 5.41
CA CYS A 378 -2.55 14.68 6.51
C CYS A 378 -2.85 14.06 7.89
N PRO A 379 -2.03 14.31 8.93
CA PRO A 379 -0.79 15.05 8.86
C PRO A 379 0.31 14.36 8.03
N LYS A 380 1.09 15.16 7.30
CA LYS A 380 2.22 14.70 6.48
C LYS A 380 3.29 15.77 6.39
N GLY A 381 4.56 15.39 6.43
CA GLY A 381 5.67 16.32 6.26
C GLY A 381 6.77 15.82 5.34
N VAL A 382 7.54 16.75 4.79
CA VAL A 382 8.84 16.53 4.17
C VAL A 382 9.80 17.58 4.70
N SER A 383 11.01 17.19 5.09
CA SER A 383 12.06 18.13 5.50
C SER A 383 13.40 17.79 4.88
N TYR A 384 14.22 18.82 4.69
CA TYR A 384 15.64 18.71 4.36
C TYR A 384 16.42 19.39 5.48
N ASP A 385 17.33 18.66 6.13
CA ASP A 385 18.07 19.15 7.29
C ASP A 385 19.44 19.79 6.92
N GLY A 386 19.75 19.90 5.63
CA GLY A 386 21.06 20.32 5.12
C GLY A 386 21.97 19.16 4.72
N GLU A 387 21.63 17.93 5.10
CA GLU A 387 22.36 16.72 4.71
C GLU A 387 21.47 15.70 4.01
N GLN A 388 20.25 15.49 4.53
CA GLN A 388 19.37 14.39 4.19
C GLN A 388 17.93 14.86 4.05
N LEU A 389 17.18 14.21 3.16
CA LEU A 389 15.74 14.41 3.05
C LEU A 389 15.03 13.46 4.03
N TRP A 390 13.96 13.93 4.64
CA TRP A 390 13.11 13.19 5.55
C TRP A 390 11.69 13.22 5.02
N LEU A 391 11.08 12.05 4.91
CA LEU A 391 9.64 11.91 4.78
C LEU A 391 9.06 11.71 6.17
N GLU A 392 8.01 12.43 6.53
CA GLU A 392 7.38 12.36 7.85
C GLU A 392 5.96 11.79 7.70
N PRO A 393 5.79 10.45 7.68
CA PRO A 393 4.46 9.83 7.66
C PRO A 393 3.55 10.32 8.79
N LEU A 394 4.11 10.56 9.98
CA LEU A 394 3.46 11.28 11.08
C LEU A 394 4.42 12.38 11.56
N PRO A 395 4.29 13.62 11.06
CA PRO A 395 5.16 14.73 11.47
C PRO A 395 5.07 15.01 12.97
N ARG A 396 6.08 15.68 13.55
CA ARG A 396 5.84 16.32 14.85
C ARG A 396 4.89 17.49 14.60
N LEU A 397 3.81 17.55 15.37
CA LEU A 397 2.81 18.61 15.29
C LEU A 397 3.29 19.85 16.04
N SER A 398 2.84 21.00 15.58
CA SER A 398 3.19 22.29 16.17
C SER A 398 2.50 22.58 17.49
N GLY A 399 1.37 21.92 17.76
CA GLY A 399 0.49 22.21 18.89
C GLY A 399 -0.43 23.41 18.67
N GLU A 400 -0.36 24.06 17.50
CA GLU A 400 -1.29 25.11 17.11
C GLU A 400 -2.72 24.53 16.98
N PRO A 401 -3.77 25.35 17.18
CA PRO A 401 -5.14 24.91 17.02
C PRO A 401 -5.42 24.36 15.61
N LEU A 402 -6.03 23.18 15.53
CA LEU A 402 -6.52 22.61 14.28
C LEU A 402 -7.81 23.33 13.83
N PRO A 403 -8.08 23.49 12.52
CA PRO A 403 -9.25 24.19 12.02
C PRO A 403 -10.56 23.56 12.51
N ASP A 404 -11.47 24.39 13.05
CA ASP A 404 -12.79 24.00 13.58
C ASP A 404 -12.73 22.83 14.57
N TYR A 405 -11.64 22.73 15.35
CA TYR A 405 -11.41 21.60 16.25
C TYR A 405 -12.58 21.37 17.22
N ASP A 406 -13.13 22.42 17.83
CA ASP A 406 -14.23 22.30 18.80
C ASP A 406 -15.48 21.63 18.22
N GLU A 407 -15.69 21.76 16.91
CA GLU A 407 -16.80 21.14 16.19
C GLU A 407 -16.44 19.77 15.63
N LEU A 408 -15.21 19.62 15.08
CA LEU A 408 -14.82 18.47 14.27
C LEU A 408 -13.91 17.46 14.98
N TRP A 409 -13.52 17.68 16.24
CA TRP A 409 -12.59 16.80 16.96
C TRP A 409 -13.05 15.34 17.01
N HIS A 410 -14.35 15.08 17.10
CA HIS A 410 -14.90 13.73 17.19
C HIS A 410 -14.94 13.01 15.83
N LYS A 411 -14.92 13.78 14.73
CA LYS A 411 -15.03 13.31 13.34
C LYS A 411 -13.67 13.24 12.66
N LEU A 412 -12.94 14.36 12.59
CA LEU A 412 -11.70 14.48 11.81
C LEU A 412 -10.43 14.33 12.65
N TYR A 413 -10.46 14.77 13.92
CA TYR A 413 -9.26 14.88 14.77
C TYR A 413 -9.28 13.98 16.01
N PHE A 414 -10.06 12.91 16.00
CA PHE A 414 -10.25 12.03 17.17
C PHE A 414 -8.95 11.35 17.62
N TRP A 415 -7.98 11.26 16.71
CA TRP A 415 -6.63 10.75 16.95
C TRP A 415 -5.73 11.75 17.68
N TYR A 416 -6.02 13.05 17.63
CA TYR A 416 -5.14 14.09 18.18
C TYR A 416 -5.11 14.03 19.72
N ASP A 417 -3.92 14.03 20.31
CA ASP A 417 -3.72 14.16 21.75
C ASP A 417 -3.33 15.62 22.07
N GLN A 418 -4.31 16.43 22.49
CA GLN A 418 -4.09 17.83 22.86
C GLN A 418 -3.03 18.00 23.96
N GLY A 419 -2.90 17.05 24.88
CA GLY A 419 -1.96 17.17 25.99
C GLY A 419 -0.50 17.04 25.58
N SER A 420 -0.22 16.35 24.48
CA SER A 420 1.14 16.10 23.99
C SER A 420 1.41 16.65 22.59
N ALA A 421 0.42 17.29 21.95
CA ALA A 421 0.42 17.62 20.53
C ALA A 421 0.84 16.40 19.69
N GLY A 422 0.24 15.25 19.98
CA GLY A 422 0.63 13.95 19.42
C GLY A 422 -0.54 13.19 18.80
N TYR A 423 -0.29 11.92 18.53
CA TYR A 423 -1.22 10.97 17.94
C TYR A 423 -1.58 9.90 18.95
N ARG A 424 -2.82 9.44 18.91
CA ARG A 424 -3.29 8.21 19.57
C ARG A 424 -3.56 7.20 18.46
N LEU A 425 -3.00 6.00 18.56
CA LEU A 425 -3.15 4.95 17.56
C LEU A 425 -3.53 3.61 18.20
N LYS A 426 -4.52 2.93 17.64
CA LYS A 426 -4.93 1.60 18.11
C LYS A 426 -3.99 0.50 17.59
N ALA A 427 -3.69 -0.51 18.42
CA ALA A 427 -3.03 -1.71 17.94
C ALA A 427 -3.86 -2.41 16.84
N GLY A 428 -3.19 -2.90 15.81
CA GLY A 428 -3.81 -3.47 14.62
C GLY A 428 -4.21 -2.45 13.55
N LEU A 429 -4.09 -1.14 13.82
CA LEU A 429 -4.13 -0.11 12.78
C LEU A 429 -2.89 -0.22 11.88
N ALA A 430 -3.05 -0.02 10.58
CA ALA A 430 -1.94 0.14 9.65
C ALA A 430 -1.96 1.52 8.97
N LEU A 431 -0.78 1.96 8.54
CA LEU A 431 -0.56 3.20 7.79
C LEU A 431 0.31 2.88 6.59
N THR A 432 -0.22 3.00 5.37
CA THR A 432 0.58 2.87 4.14
C THR A 432 0.97 4.24 3.60
N THR A 433 2.27 4.46 3.43
CA THR A 433 2.83 5.59 2.68
C THR A 433 3.46 5.06 1.40
N GLU A 434 3.02 5.60 0.26
CA GLU A 434 3.55 5.25 -1.05
C GLU A 434 4.27 6.46 -1.65
N PHE A 435 5.50 6.26 -2.11
CA PHE A 435 6.33 7.35 -2.64
C PHE A 435 7.32 6.85 -3.68
N LEU A 436 7.84 7.77 -4.49
CA LEU A 436 8.94 7.55 -5.43
C LEU A 436 10.18 8.25 -4.90
N VAL A 437 11.30 7.55 -4.90
CA VAL A 437 12.62 8.17 -4.75
C VAL A 437 13.38 7.96 -6.06
N GLY A 438 13.81 9.03 -6.70
CA GLY A 438 14.41 8.94 -8.02
C GLY A 438 15.48 9.96 -8.30
N PHE A 439 16.17 9.75 -9.41
CA PHE A 439 17.35 10.48 -9.83
C PHE A 439 17.14 10.97 -11.27
N PRO A 440 16.41 12.09 -11.45
CA PRO A 440 16.01 12.56 -12.77
C PRO A 440 17.19 12.68 -13.75
N GLN A 441 17.00 12.22 -14.98
CA GLN A 441 17.87 12.58 -16.10
C GLN A 441 17.58 14.03 -16.54
N ALA A 442 18.43 14.62 -17.39
CA ALA A 442 18.37 16.05 -17.71
C ALA A 442 17.02 16.55 -18.26
N GLU A 443 16.22 15.67 -18.88
CA GLU A 443 14.93 15.98 -19.50
C GLU A 443 13.70 15.53 -18.68
N GLU A 444 13.90 14.89 -17.51
CA GLU A 444 12.78 14.34 -16.74
C GLU A 444 12.15 15.35 -15.79
N ASP A 445 10.82 15.42 -15.81
CA ASP A 445 9.99 16.27 -14.94
C ASP A 445 9.38 15.43 -13.80
N PRO A 446 9.77 15.65 -12.52
CA PRO A 446 9.16 14.97 -11.38
C PRO A 446 7.64 15.16 -11.28
N ALA A 447 7.06 16.24 -11.82
CA ALA A 447 5.62 16.42 -11.83
C ALA A 447 4.92 15.37 -12.72
N ARG A 448 5.60 14.85 -13.75
CA ARG A 448 5.12 13.71 -14.55
C ARG A 448 5.08 12.42 -13.73
N TRP A 449 6.08 12.22 -12.88
CA TRP A 449 6.12 11.07 -11.96
C TRP A 449 5.03 11.18 -10.88
N GLN A 450 4.80 12.37 -10.34
CA GLN A 450 3.69 12.63 -9.41
C GLN A 450 2.34 12.34 -10.08
N GLU A 451 2.12 12.79 -11.32
CA GLU A 451 0.88 12.48 -12.05
C GLU A 451 0.68 10.98 -12.24
N TRP A 452 1.73 10.25 -12.62
CA TRP A 452 1.68 8.79 -12.73
C TRP A 452 1.33 8.12 -11.40
N LEU A 453 1.89 8.62 -10.29
CA LEU A 453 1.66 8.09 -8.95
C LEU A 453 0.22 8.31 -8.45
N GLU A 454 -0.31 9.52 -8.68
CA GLU A 454 -1.67 9.93 -8.27
C GLU A 454 -2.75 9.36 -9.19
N ARG A 455 -2.51 9.38 -10.51
CA ARG A 455 -3.48 9.08 -11.56
C ARG A 455 -2.88 8.15 -12.61
N PRO A 456 -2.52 6.90 -12.23
CA PRO A 456 -1.95 5.95 -13.17
C PRO A 456 -2.93 5.65 -14.31
N VAL A 457 -2.39 5.25 -15.46
CA VAL A 457 -3.20 4.77 -16.59
C VAL A 457 -3.99 3.53 -16.14
N ALA A 458 -5.30 3.55 -16.38
CA ALA A 458 -6.17 2.43 -16.13
C ALA A 458 -6.31 1.55 -17.37
N ALA A 459 -6.39 0.24 -17.18
CA ALA A 459 -6.79 -0.69 -18.22
C ALA A 459 -8.12 -1.33 -17.83
N ARG A 460 -9.10 -1.23 -18.73
CA ARG A 460 -10.44 -1.80 -18.55
C ARG A 460 -10.64 -2.91 -19.58
N PRO A 461 -10.80 -4.19 -19.17
CA PRO A 461 -11.15 -5.24 -20.13
C PRO A 461 -12.52 -4.93 -20.73
N ASP A 462 -12.74 -5.37 -21.97
CA ASP A 462 -14.08 -5.40 -22.54
C ASP A 462 -15.04 -6.17 -21.62
N LEU A 463 -16.25 -5.62 -21.43
CA LEU A 463 -17.19 -6.14 -20.46
C LEU A 463 -17.79 -7.49 -20.90
N ALA A 464 -18.06 -7.67 -22.19
CA ALA A 464 -18.57 -8.94 -22.69
C ALA A 464 -17.53 -10.04 -22.49
N TYR A 465 -16.27 -9.76 -22.84
CA TYR A 465 -15.15 -10.66 -22.54
C TYR A 465 -15.04 -10.96 -21.04
N LEU A 466 -15.07 -9.93 -20.17
CA LEU A 466 -15.00 -10.11 -18.72
C LEU A 466 -16.09 -11.07 -18.22
N ASN A 467 -17.35 -10.87 -18.64
CA ASN A 467 -18.48 -11.72 -18.26
C ASN A 467 -18.32 -13.15 -18.76
N GLU A 468 -17.84 -13.35 -20.00
CA GLU A 468 -17.58 -14.68 -20.56
C GLU A 468 -16.55 -15.49 -19.77
N THR A 469 -15.59 -14.83 -19.10
CA THR A 469 -14.60 -15.53 -18.27
C THR A 469 -15.18 -16.13 -16.99
N ALA A 470 -16.33 -15.65 -16.54
CA ALA A 470 -16.91 -15.91 -15.22
C ALA A 470 -15.96 -15.59 -14.05
N ALA A 471 -14.86 -14.86 -14.28
CA ALA A 471 -13.87 -14.54 -13.25
C ALA A 471 -14.44 -13.63 -12.15
N LEU A 472 -15.53 -12.93 -12.43
CA LEU A 472 -16.40 -12.22 -11.50
C LEU A 472 -17.85 -12.66 -11.74
N LEU A 473 -18.75 -12.30 -10.82
CA LEU A 473 -20.19 -12.40 -11.09
C LEU A 473 -20.54 -11.56 -12.32
N PRO A 474 -21.57 -11.95 -13.10
CA PRO A 474 -21.97 -11.19 -14.29
C PRO A 474 -22.28 -9.72 -13.96
N ILE A 475 -21.66 -8.83 -14.70
CA ILE A 475 -21.80 -7.38 -14.56
C ILE A 475 -22.67 -6.85 -15.71
N ALA A 476 -23.74 -6.11 -15.40
CA ALA A 476 -24.64 -5.54 -16.40
C ALA A 476 -24.00 -4.34 -17.11
N ALA A 477 -24.06 -4.31 -18.44
CA ALA A 477 -23.54 -3.19 -19.21
C ALA A 477 -24.30 -1.89 -18.90
N LYS A 478 -23.56 -0.78 -18.82
CA LYS A 478 -24.16 0.57 -18.85
C LYS A 478 -24.76 0.86 -20.23
N ALA A 479 -24.06 0.48 -21.29
CA ALA A 479 -24.50 0.67 -22.66
C ALA A 479 -25.82 -0.10 -22.91
N GLY A 480 -26.85 0.62 -23.38
CA GLY A 480 -28.17 0.03 -23.63
C GLY A 480 -29.00 -0.25 -22.38
N SER A 481 -28.65 0.35 -21.21
CA SER A 481 -29.44 0.24 -19.98
C SER A 481 -30.90 0.67 -20.20
N ALA A 482 -31.84 -0.07 -19.60
CA ALA A 482 -33.27 0.25 -19.63
C ALA A 482 -33.64 1.45 -18.73
N TRP A 483 -32.68 1.97 -17.96
CA TRP A 483 -32.87 3.05 -16.98
C TRP A 483 -31.88 4.20 -17.25
N PRO A 484 -32.02 4.93 -18.37
CA PRO A 484 -31.05 5.96 -18.77
C PRO A 484 -30.94 7.10 -17.74
N GLU A 485 -31.98 7.41 -16.98
CA GLU A 485 -31.95 8.42 -15.91
C GLU A 485 -31.08 7.98 -14.73
N TYR A 486 -31.14 6.70 -14.36
CA TYR A 486 -30.24 6.13 -13.36
C TYR A 486 -28.79 6.23 -13.84
N GLU A 487 -28.53 5.85 -15.09
CA GLU A 487 -27.19 5.91 -15.67
C GLU A 487 -26.63 7.33 -15.73
N ALA A 488 -27.46 8.33 -16.05
CA ALA A 488 -27.07 9.73 -16.01
C ALA A 488 -26.74 10.20 -14.59
N GLY A 489 -27.50 9.76 -13.59
CA GLY A 489 -27.22 10.02 -12.18
C GLY A 489 -25.88 9.45 -11.73
N ILE A 490 -25.59 8.19 -12.11
CA ILE A 490 -24.33 7.52 -11.79
C ILE A 490 -23.12 8.15 -12.50
N ASP A 491 -23.27 8.66 -13.72
CA ASP A 491 -22.17 9.38 -14.40
C ASP A 491 -21.83 10.72 -13.73
N ALA A 492 -22.81 11.37 -13.11
CA ALA A 492 -22.57 12.59 -12.33
C ALA A 492 -21.99 12.30 -10.93
N ALA A 493 -22.22 11.10 -10.39
CA ALA A 493 -21.92 10.77 -9.00
C ALA A 493 -20.44 10.89 -8.60
N PRO A 494 -19.40 10.59 -9.43
CA PRO A 494 -18.01 10.83 -9.03
C PRO A 494 -17.71 12.30 -8.72
N ALA A 495 -18.34 13.22 -9.46
CA ALA A 495 -18.18 14.66 -9.21
C ALA A 495 -18.92 15.09 -7.93
N VAL A 496 -20.07 14.48 -7.64
CA VAL A 496 -20.81 14.69 -6.38
C VAL A 496 -20.00 14.16 -5.20
N TRP A 497 -19.46 12.95 -5.32
CA TRP A 497 -18.62 12.31 -4.31
C TRP A 497 -17.40 13.18 -3.99
N GLN A 498 -16.65 13.60 -5.01
CA GLN A 498 -15.49 14.47 -4.83
C GLN A 498 -15.87 15.77 -4.11
N ARG A 499 -16.96 16.43 -4.54
CA ARG A 499 -17.43 17.65 -3.88
C ARG A 499 -17.81 17.41 -2.42
N GLN A 500 -18.51 16.31 -2.11
CA GLN A 500 -18.88 16.00 -0.73
C GLN A 500 -17.66 15.75 0.14
N LEU A 501 -16.67 15.02 -0.39
CA LEU A 501 -15.40 14.77 0.28
C LEU A 501 -14.64 16.09 0.54
N ASP A 502 -14.65 17.02 -0.42
CA ASP A 502 -14.08 18.38 -0.28
C ASP A 502 -14.84 19.24 0.75
N GLU A 503 -16.17 19.30 0.67
CA GLU A 503 -17.02 20.10 1.56
C GLU A 503 -17.00 19.60 3.00
N ARG A 504 -16.89 18.28 3.19
CA ARG A 504 -16.88 17.63 4.51
C ARG A 504 -15.49 17.45 5.08
N HIS A 505 -14.46 17.81 4.32
CA HIS A 505 -13.06 17.61 4.67
C HIS A 505 -12.77 16.16 5.10
N GLU A 506 -13.33 15.17 4.38
CA GLU A 506 -13.13 13.73 4.63
C GLU A 506 -11.73 13.28 4.15
N TYR A 507 -10.73 14.02 4.66
CA TYR A 507 -9.31 13.86 4.45
C TYR A 507 -8.64 13.50 5.77
N GLY A 508 -7.43 12.97 5.65
CA GLY A 508 -6.57 12.63 6.77
C GLY A 508 -6.15 11.16 6.76
N PHE A 509 -5.04 10.87 7.43
CA PHE A 509 -4.41 9.55 7.41
C PHE A 509 -5.28 8.41 7.97
N LEU A 510 -6.33 8.73 8.74
CA LEU A 510 -7.32 7.78 9.23
C LEU A 510 -8.67 7.89 8.57
N ASN A 511 -8.90 8.85 7.67
CA ASN A 511 -10.24 9.21 7.19
C ASN A 511 -10.35 9.10 5.66
N PHE A 512 -9.27 9.44 4.94
CA PHE A 512 -9.28 9.55 3.49
C PHE A 512 -9.50 8.20 2.82
N GLY A 513 -10.67 8.07 2.19
CA GLY A 513 -11.12 6.84 1.53
C GLY A 513 -12.46 6.34 2.06
N ASP A 514 -12.91 6.84 3.20
CA ASP A 514 -14.23 6.52 3.79
C ASP A 514 -15.15 7.74 3.84
N THR A 515 -16.41 7.53 4.20
CA THR A 515 -17.44 8.57 4.32
C THR A 515 -18.04 8.62 5.71
N TYR A 516 -18.40 9.81 6.18
CA TYR A 516 -19.01 10.02 7.49
C TYR A 516 -20.51 10.32 7.40
N SER A 517 -21.28 9.76 8.33
CA SER A 517 -22.71 10.03 8.50
C SER A 517 -22.93 10.99 9.68
N ASP A 518 -23.32 12.23 9.40
CA ASP A 518 -23.62 13.23 10.45
C ASP A 518 -24.92 12.90 11.22
N SER A 519 -25.86 12.19 10.60
CA SER A 519 -27.09 11.77 11.30
C SER A 519 -26.83 10.65 12.31
N GLU A 520 -25.94 9.72 11.94
CA GLU A 520 -25.65 8.54 12.77
C GLU A 520 -24.41 8.69 13.66
N TRP A 521 -23.57 9.69 13.37
CA TRP A 521 -22.32 10.01 14.07
C TRP A 521 -21.25 8.92 13.97
N PHE A 522 -21.10 8.30 12.79
CA PHE A 522 -20.09 7.27 12.54
C PHE A 522 -19.47 7.35 11.16
N TRP A 523 -18.31 6.70 11.04
CA TRP A 523 -17.68 6.38 9.76
C TRP A 523 -18.27 5.10 9.19
N SER A 524 -18.41 5.04 7.86
CA SER A 524 -19.19 4.00 7.18
C SER A 524 -18.48 2.65 7.21
N ASN A 525 -17.15 2.62 7.26
CA ASN A 525 -16.35 1.39 7.31
C ASN A 525 -16.80 0.34 6.27
N ASN A 526 -16.93 0.78 5.01
CA ASN A 526 -17.40 -0.03 3.88
C ASN A 526 -18.85 -0.59 4.02
N GLU A 527 -19.70 -0.01 4.87
CA GLU A 527 -21.13 -0.30 4.84
C GLU A 527 -21.69 -0.02 3.42
N TYR A 528 -22.46 -0.97 2.87
CA TYR A 528 -22.94 -0.98 1.48
C TYR A 528 -21.85 -1.07 0.39
N ASP A 529 -20.66 -1.57 0.72
CA ASP A 529 -19.60 -1.95 -0.22
C ASP A 529 -19.21 -0.89 -1.25
N ALA A 530 -18.96 0.34 -0.79
CA ALA A 530 -18.55 1.46 -1.66
C ALA A 530 -17.42 1.06 -2.63
N ALA A 531 -16.38 0.37 -2.16
CA ALA A 531 -15.27 -0.08 -2.99
C ALA A 531 -15.69 -1.03 -4.12
N PHE A 532 -16.58 -1.98 -3.82
CA PHE A 532 -17.10 -2.92 -4.82
C PHE A 532 -17.94 -2.17 -5.86
N CYS A 533 -18.86 -1.32 -5.40
CA CYS A 533 -19.72 -0.52 -6.27
C CYS A 533 -18.90 0.37 -7.21
N GLN A 534 -17.87 1.07 -6.70
CA GLN A 534 -16.99 1.92 -7.50
C GLN A 534 -16.23 1.10 -8.57
N TYR A 535 -15.64 -0.05 -8.22
CA TYR A 535 -14.98 -0.89 -9.22
C TYR A 535 -15.95 -1.50 -10.24
N VAL A 536 -17.14 -1.89 -9.81
CA VAL A 536 -18.19 -2.37 -10.72
C VAL A 536 -18.58 -1.27 -11.69
N GLU A 537 -18.84 -0.04 -11.25
CA GLU A 537 -19.19 1.07 -12.13
C GLU A 537 -18.07 1.39 -13.14
N PHE A 538 -16.80 1.33 -12.71
CA PHE A 538 -15.68 1.41 -13.63
C PHE A 538 -15.74 0.32 -14.71
N LEU A 539 -15.92 -0.95 -14.32
CA LEU A 539 -15.94 -2.10 -15.23
C LEU A 539 -17.17 -2.12 -16.16
N ARG A 540 -18.32 -1.62 -15.71
CA ARG A 540 -19.59 -1.54 -16.47
C ARG A 540 -19.53 -0.64 -17.70
N GLY A 541 -18.48 0.16 -17.83
CA GLY A 541 -18.34 1.18 -18.86
C GLY A 541 -18.52 2.61 -18.36
N GLY A 542 -18.72 2.81 -17.04
CA GLY A 542 -18.91 4.12 -16.42
C GLY A 542 -17.67 5.00 -16.42
N ASP A 543 -17.79 6.16 -15.76
CA ASP A 543 -16.74 7.17 -15.66
C ASP A 543 -15.44 6.58 -15.05
N PRO A 544 -14.28 6.73 -15.70
CA PRO A 544 -13.02 6.21 -15.19
C PRO A 544 -12.58 6.73 -13.83
N ARG A 545 -13.10 7.89 -13.38
CA ARG A 545 -12.85 8.44 -12.04
C ARG A 545 -13.32 7.53 -10.92
N TRP A 546 -14.26 6.62 -11.18
CA TRP A 546 -14.63 5.59 -10.20
C TRP A 546 -13.44 4.75 -9.75
N MET A 547 -12.50 4.44 -10.64
CA MET A 547 -11.27 3.73 -10.26
C MET A 547 -10.36 4.58 -9.36
N LEU A 548 -10.32 5.90 -9.57
CA LEU A 548 -9.53 6.81 -8.71
C LEU A 548 -10.13 6.93 -7.31
N LEU A 549 -11.45 6.84 -7.17
CA LEU A 549 -12.13 6.82 -5.87
C LEU A 549 -11.96 5.46 -5.17
N ALA A 550 -12.04 4.35 -5.92
CA ALA A 550 -11.92 3.00 -5.37
C ALA A 550 -10.56 2.70 -4.73
N GLY A 551 -9.47 3.23 -5.29
CA GLY A 551 -8.12 3.02 -4.77
C GLY A 551 -7.97 3.44 -3.29
N PRO A 552 -8.24 4.72 -2.95
CA PRO A 552 -8.29 5.20 -1.58
C PRO A 552 -9.29 4.44 -0.70
N THR A 553 -10.50 4.14 -1.17
CA THR A 553 -11.50 3.40 -0.38
C THR A 553 -11.03 2.00 0.02
N VAL A 554 -10.44 1.23 -0.90
CA VAL A 554 -9.85 -0.07 -0.56
C VAL A 554 -8.64 0.07 0.35
N ARG A 555 -7.81 1.10 0.12
CA ARG A 555 -6.63 1.35 0.97
C ARG A 555 -7.05 1.61 2.41
N HIS A 556 -8.05 2.47 2.61
CA HIS A 556 -8.62 2.80 3.91
C HIS A 556 -9.21 1.55 4.59
N LEU A 557 -10.05 0.79 3.88
CA LEU A 557 -10.67 -0.44 4.42
C LEU A 557 -9.62 -1.45 4.94
N VAL A 558 -8.53 -1.65 4.19
CA VAL A 558 -7.48 -2.62 4.54
C VAL A 558 -6.57 -2.12 5.66
N ASP A 559 -6.28 -0.81 5.70
CA ASP A 559 -5.33 -0.24 6.65
C ASP A 559 -5.98 0.18 7.97
N VAL A 560 -7.16 0.77 7.91
CA VAL A 560 -7.85 1.38 9.05
C VAL A 560 -8.96 0.47 9.56
N ASP A 561 -9.93 0.12 8.72
CA ASP A 561 -11.16 -0.58 9.15
C ASP A 561 -10.99 -2.10 9.30
N SER A 562 -9.80 -2.63 9.03
CA SER A 562 -9.46 -4.05 9.23
C SER A 562 -8.40 -4.20 10.31
N CYS A 563 -8.55 -5.20 11.19
CA CYS A 563 -7.54 -5.51 12.18
C CYS A 563 -6.31 -6.18 11.52
N ASN A 564 -5.15 -5.55 11.67
CA ASN A 564 -3.89 -6.01 11.10
C ASN A 564 -2.90 -6.56 12.14
N ASP A 565 -3.32 -6.78 13.40
CA ASP A 565 -2.41 -7.25 14.44
C ASP A 565 -2.13 -8.76 14.30
N PRO A 566 -0.91 -9.18 13.90
CA PRO A 566 -0.60 -10.60 13.71
C PRO A 566 -0.50 -11.38 15.02
N ARG A 567 -0.53 -10.74 16.19
CA ARG A 567 -0.43 -11.39 17.50
C ARG A 567 -1.77 -11.91 18.01
N HIS A 568 -2.86 -11.40 17.45
CA HIS A 568 -4.23 -11.83 17.70
C HIS A 568 -4.77 -12.49 16.41
N PRO A 569 -4.27 -13.68 16.04
CA PRO A 569 -4.62 -14.34 14.78
C PRO A 569 -6.13 -14.59 14.64
N GLU A 570 -6.87 -14.68 15.74
CA GLU A 570 -8.33 -14.78 15.78
C GLU A 570 -9.06 -13.51 15.31
N HIS A 571 -8.41 -12.35 15.38
CA HIS A 571 -8.93 -11.06 14.94
C HIS A 571 -8.27 -10.57 13.64
N LEU A 572 -7.16 -11.18 13.20
CA LEU A 572 -6.45 -10.78 12.00
C LEU A 572 -7.36 -10.86 10.78
N GLY A 573 -7.56 -9.73 10.10
CA GLY A 573 -8.43 -9.59 8.94
C GLY A 573 -9.91 -9.36 9.27
N ALA A 574 -10.31 -9.35 10.55
CA ALA A 574 -11.65 -8.95 10.95
C ALA A 574 -11.89 -7.47 10.64
N GLN A 575 -13.09 -7.13 10.18
CA GLN A 575 -13.50 -5.77 9.85
C GLN A 575 -14.26 -5.14 11.02
N TYR A 576 -13.96 -3.89 11.32
CA TYR A 576 -14.72 -3.09 12.28
C TYR A 576 -15.97 -2.56 11.58
N VAL A 577 -17.16 -2.87 12.09
CA VAL A 577 -18.40 -2.31 11.53
C VAL A 577 -18.47 -0.80 11.77
N HIS A 578 -19.31 -0.10 11.00
CA HIS A 578 -19.49 1.35 11.06
C HIS A 578 -19.52 1.88 12.51
N MET A 579 -18.58 2.78 12.85
CA MET A 579 -18.43 3.29 14.22
C MET A 579 -17.70 4.64 14.27
N PRO A 580 -17.85 5.41 15.38
CA PRO A 580 -17.06 6.61 15.59
C PRO A 580 -15.55 6.31 15.67
N GLY A 581 -14.73 7.10 14.96
CA GLY A 581 -13.27 6.96 14.93
C GLY A 581 -12.75 5.66 14.30
N HIS A 582 -13.52 5.05 13.38
CA HIS A 582 -13.24 3.83 12.59
C HIS A 582 -13.05 2.53 13.37
N VAL A 583 -12.20 2.55 14.39
CA VAL A 583 -11.81 1.37 15.18
C VAL A 583 -12.17 1.51 16.65
N GLY A 584 -12.83 2.62 17.03
CA GLY A 584 -13.27 2.90 18.40
C GLY A 584 -12.13 3.16 19.39
N GLY A 585 -12.47 3.45 20.65
CA GLY A 585 -11.52 3.70 21.74
C GLY A 585 -11.00 5.14 21.84
N TYR A 586 -11.29 6.01 20.87
CA TYR A 586 -10.85 7.40 20.87
C TYR A 586 -11.77 8.37 21.62
N LEU A 587 -13.08 8.09 21.59
CA LEU A 587 -14.11 9.03 22.02
C LEU A 587 -14.64 8.74 23.43
N PRO A 588 -15.12 9.77 24.16
CA PRO A 588 -15.65 9.64 25.51
C PRO A 588 -16.85 8.68 25.63
N PRO A 589 -17.18 8.24 26.87
CA PRO A 589 -18.27 7.29 27.13
C PRO A 589 -19.65 7.65 26.56
N TYR A 590 -19.95 8.93 26.34
CA TYR A 590 -21.21 9.37 25.71
C TYR A 590 -21.44 8.72 24.34
N PHE A 591 -20.38 8.50 23.55
CA PHE A 591 -20.46 7.84 22.25
C PHE A 591 -20.63 6.32 22.36
N ARG A 592 -20.48 5.71 23.56
CA ARG A 592 -20.58 4.25 23.74
C ARG A 592 -21.98 3.71 23.44
N SER A 593 -23.04 4.50 23.60
CA SER A 593 -24.40 4.09 23.22
C SER A 593 -24.54 3.86 21.69
N LYS A 594 -23.70 4.55 20.90
CA LYS A 594 -23.56 4.38 19.44
C LYS A 594 -22.57 3.26 19.08
N VAL A 595 -21.80 2.75 20.05
CA VAL A 595 -20.83 1.65 19.91
C VAL A 595 -21.37 0.31 20.46
N ALA A 596 -22.45 0.34 21.24
CA ALA A 596 -22.98 -0.84 21.96
C ALA A 596 -23.43 -2.00 21.05
N GLY A 597 -23.55 -1.77 19.74
CA GLY A 597 -23.81 -2.79 18.72
C GLY A 597 -22.67 -3.04 17.72
N SER A 598 -21.57 -2.30 17.79
CA SER A 598 -20.50 -2.36 16.79
C SER A 598 -19.28 -3.13 17.29
N GLY A 599 -19.16 -4.36 16.77
CA GLY A 599 -18.04 -5.27 17.03
C GLY A 599 -17.11 -5.38 15.82
N SER A 600 -16.14 -6.29 15.92
CA SER A 600 -15.46 -6.79 14.71
C SER A 600 -16.21 -8.00 14.18
N VAL A 601 -16.36 -8.07 12.86
CA VAL A 601 -17.00 -9.19 12.15
C VAL A 601 -16.01 -9.80 11.15
N PRO A 602 -16.16 -11.09 10.79
CA PRO A 602 -15.28 -11.70 9.78
C PRO A 602 -15.36 -11.01 8.41
N SER A 603 -16.50 -10.40 8.09
CA SER A 603 -16.74 -9.60 6.89
C SER A 603 -17.91 -8.65 7.14
N HIS A 604 -17.76 -7.39 6.72
CA HIS A 604 -18.76 -6.33 6.71
C HIS A 604 -19.11 -5.93 5.27
N SER A 605 -19.28 -6.96 4.42
CA SER A 605 -19.80 -6.82 3.05
C SER A 605 -21.27 -7.24 3.00
N TRP A 606 -22.04 -6.56 2.17
CA TRP A 606 -23.50 -6.61 2.08
C TRP A 606 -24.01 -7.36 0.84
#